data_AF-A0A496L235-F1
#
_entry.id   AF-A0A496L235-F1
#
_cell.length_a   1.000
_cell.length_b   1.000
_cell.length_c   1.000
_cell.angle_alpha   90.00
_cell.angle_beta   90.00
_cell.angle_gamma   90.00
#
_symmetry.space_group_name_H-M   'P 1'
#
loop_
_entity.id
_entity.type
_entity.pdbx_description
1 polymer ?
#
loop_
_entity_poly.entity_id
_entity_poly.type
_entity_poly.pdbx_seq_one_letter_code
_entity_poly.pdbx_strand_id
1 'polypeptide(L)'
;MKEQFNIDEYKFNIKGMFINRDDSFPENEVSMLQRFYESTKPVTMTNALVDLIIPSPTRICIETLQLMGEVVSKSYRHVPYEFVATSDTIDTLVVV
;
A
#
# COMPACT_ATOMS: atom_id res chain seq x y z
N MET A 1 9.91 -32.38 15.10
CA MET A 1 8.97 -31.69 14.18
C MET A 1 9.06 -30.21 14.55
N LYS A 2 9.75 -29.37 13.77
CA LYS A 2 9.79 -27.92 14.03
C LYS A 2 8.43 -27.38 13.60
N GLU A 3 7.66 -26.84 14.54
CA GLU A 3 6.38 -26.17 14.27
C GLU A 3 6.63 -25.02 13.30
N GLN A 4 6.06 -25.10 12.10
CA GLN A 4 5.96 -23.94 11.22
C GLN A 4 4.93 -23.00 11.87
N PHE A 5 5.41 -21.95 12.54
CA PHE A 5 4.55 -20.80 12.81
C PHE A 5 4.37 -20.10 11.48
N ASN A 6 3.24 -20.36 10.81
CA ASN A 6 2.83 -19.53 9.69
C ASN A 6 2.55 -18.15 10.28
N ILE A 7 3.48 -17.20 10.11
CA ILE A 7 3.19 -15.81 10.40
C ILE A 7 2.24 -15.39 9.29
N ASP A 8 0.95 -15.32 9.61
CA ASP A 8 -0.07 -14.79 8.69
C ASP A 8 0.42 -13.45 8.13
N GLU A 9 0.13 -13.18 6.85
CA GLU A 9 0.58 -11.96 6.18
C GLU A 9 0.15 -10.70 6.97
N TYR A 10 1.08 -9.77 7.17
CA TYR A 10 0.76 -8.49 7.80
C TYR A 10 -0.17 -7.70 6.91
N LYS A 11 -1.27 -7.22 7.49
CA LYS A 11 -2.27 -6.41 6.80
C LYS A 11 -2.11 -4.93 7.14
N PHE A 12 -1.94 -4.10 6.13
CA PHE A 12 -1.85 -2.65 6.22
C PHE A 12 -3.16 -2.02 5.77
N ASN A 13 -3.70 -1.10 6.55
CA ASN A 13 -4.76 -0.19 6.11
C ASN A 13 -4.18 1.22 6.09
N ILE A 14 -4.06 1.80 4.89
CA ILE A 14 -3.48 3.11 4.68
C ILE A 14 -4.58 4.04 4.17
N LYS A 15 -4.76 5.15 4.89
CA LYS A 15 -5.71 6.22 4.57
C LYS A 15 -4.94 7.51 4.35
N GLY A 16 -5.37 8.30 3.38
CA GLY A 16 -4.70 9.56 3.07
C GLY A 16 -5.51 10.45 2.15
N MET A 17 -4.87 11.52 1.68
CA MET A 17 -5.46 12.49 0.76
C MET A 17 -4.39 13.01 -0.18
N PHE A 18 -4.66 12.95 -1.48
CA PHE A 18 -3.84 13.64 -2.47
C PHE A 18 -4.21 15.11 -2.49
N ILE A 19 -3.20 15.99 -2.48
CA ILE A 19 -3.36 17.44 -2.52
C ILE A 19 -2.25 18.00 -3.41
N ASN A 20 -2.61 18.73 -4.47
CA ASN A 20 -1.63 19.49 -5.24
C ASN A 20 -1.44 20.89 -4.66
N ARG A 21 -0.21 21.41 -4.73
CA ARG A 21 0.13 22.74 -4.22
C ARG A 21 -0.41 23.88 -5.08
N ASP A 22 -0.68 23.61 -6.35
CA ASP A 22 -1.22 24.56 -7.32
C ASP A 22 -2.75 24.54 -7.37
N ASP A 23 -3.40 23.93 -6.38
CA ASP A 23 -4.87 23.81 -6.29
C ASP A 23 -5.51 23.04 -7.48
N SER A 24 -4.72 22.29 -8.26
CA SER A 24 -5.21 21.46 -9.36
C SER A 24 -5.63 20.07 -8.89
N PHE A 25 -6.33 19.32 -9.76
CA PHE A 25 -6.65 17.92 -9.50
C PHE A 25 -5.36 17.07 -9.54
N PRO A 26 -5.07 16.22 -8.53
CA PRO A 26 -3.85 15.41 -8.44
C PRO A 26 -3.89 14.18 -9.35
N GLU A 27 -3.96 14.40 -10.67
CA GLU A 27 -4.12 13.34 -11.67
C GLU A 27 -2.97 12.34 -11.68
N ASN A 28 -1.74 12.84 -11.51
CA ASN A 28 -0.54 12.01 -11.58
C ASN A 28 -0.46 11.05 -10.38
N GLU A 29 -0.72 11.55 -9.18
CA GLU A 29 -0.67 10.81 -7.93
C GLU A 29 -1.77 9.76 -7.87
N VAL A 30 -2.99 10.14 -8.24
CA VAL A 30 -4.14 9.22 -8.35
C VAL A 30 -3.83 8.11 -9.36
N SER A 31 -3.38 8.48 -10.56
CA SER A 31 -3.04 7.52 -11.61
C SER A 31 -1.90 6.59 -11.21
N MET A 32 -0.93 7.09 -10.44
CA MET A 32 0.19 6.28 -9.95
C MET A 32 -0.29 5.22 -8.95
N LEU A 33 -1.13 5.61 -7.98
CA LEU A 33 -1.68 4.65 -7.01
C LEU A 33 -2.58 3.61 -7.68
N GLN A 34 -3.40 4.03 -8.66
CA GLN A 34 -4.20 3.11 -9.47
C GLN A 34 -3.33 2.11 -10.23
N ARG A 35 -2.24 2.55 -10.85
CA ARG A 35 -1.30 1.66 -11.54
C ARG A 35 -0.65 0.65 -10.59
N PHE A 36 -0.30 1.04 -9.37
CA PHE A 36 0.23 0.08 -8.40
C PHE A 36 -0.81 -0.98 -8.04
N TYR A 37 -2.05 -0.57 -7.80
CA TYR A 37 -3.15 -1.48 -7.54
C TYR A 37 -3.42 -2.43 -8.73
N GLU A 38 -3.52 -1.91 -9.94
CA GLU A 38 -3.78 -2.70 -11.16
C GLU A 38 -2.63 -3.64 -11.53
N SER A 39 -1.40 -3.31 -11.14
CA SER A 39 -0.22 -4.09 -11.52
C SER A 39 -0.16 -5.47 -10.88
N THR A 40 -0.87 -5.67 -9.76
CA THR A 40 -0.82 -6.86 -8.88
C THR A 40 0.59 -7.29 -8.46
N LYS A 41 1.59 -6.44 -8.67
CA LYS A 41 2.98 -6.71 -8.32
C LYS A 41 3.29 -6.17 -6.93
N PRO A 42 4.11 -6.87 -6.13
CA PRO A 42 4.58 -6.34 -4.86
C PRO A 42 5.36 -5.03 -5.07
N VAL A 43 5.02 -4.01 -4.29
CA VAL A 43 5.74 -2.73 -4.21
C VAL A 43 6.52 -2.64 -2.91
N THR A 44 7.65 -1.94 -2.91
CA THR A 44 8.43 -1.75 -1.69
C THR A 44 7.79 -0.68 -0.82
N MET A 45 7.54 -1.00 0.44
CA MET A 45 7.09 -0.04 1.44
C MET A 45 8.27 0.38 2.31
N THR A 46 8.52 1.68 2.39
CA THR A 46 9.53 2.26 3.29
C THR A 46 8.80 3.03 4.37
N ASN A 47 8.85 2.52 5.60
CA ASN A 47 8.21 3.15 6.73
C ASN A 47 8.97 2.77 8.01
N ALA A 48 9.47 3.78 8.72
CA ALA A 48 10.30 3.56 9.91
C ALA A 48 9.62 2.73 11.01
N LEU A 49 8.30 2.78 11.14
CA LEU A 49 7.57 1.96 12.12
C LEU A 49 7.45 0.51 11.63
N VAL A 50 7.20 0.31 10.34
CA VAL A 50 7.11 -1.03 9.76
C VAL A 50 8.47 -1.71 9.79
N ASP A 51 9.54 -1.00 9.44
CA ASP A 51 10.92 -1.52 9.40
C ASP A 51 11.40 -2.01 10.80
N LEU A 52 10.77 -1.57 11.89
CA LEU A 52 11.03 -2.07 13.25
C LEU A 52 10.37 -3.42 13.53
N ILE A 53 9.32 -3.78 12.81
CA ILE A 53 8.45 -4.94 13.08
C ILE A 53 8.69 -6.04 12.04
N ILE A 54 8.85 -5.67 10.77
CA ILE A 54 8.97 -6.59 9.64
C ILE A 54 10.36 -6.48 9.03
N PRO A 55 11.04 -7.60 8.69
CA PRO A 55 12.33 -7.57 8.03
C PRO A 55 12.32 -6.72 6.75
N SER A 56 13.30 -5.84 6.64
CA SER A 56 13.47 -4.95 5.49
C SER A 56 14.24 -5.65 4.36
N PRO A 57 13.90 -5.45 3.08
CA PRO A 57 12.85 -4.57 2.57
C PRO A 57 11.45 -5.19 2.68
N THR A 58 10.51 -4.45 3.27
CA THR A 58 9.10 -4.88 3.31
C THR A 58 8.45 -4.68 1.95
N ARG A 59 7.95 -5.77 1.37
CA ARG A 59 7.16 -5.75 0.13
C ARG A 59 5.69 -5.91 0.47
N ILE A 60 4.84 -5.16 -0.24
CA ILE A 60 3.39 -5.22 -0.07
C ILE A 60 2.66 -5.35 -1.40
N CYS A 61 1.56 -6.08 -1.40
CA CYS A 61 0.60 -6.16 -2.50
C CYS A 61 -0.66 -5.38 -2.12
N ILE A 62 -1.15 -4.50 -3.00
CA ILE A 62 -2.37 -3.73 -2.74
C ILE A 62 -3.57 -4.59 -3.15
N GLU A 63 -4.43 -4.91 -2.18
CA GLU A 63 -5.58 -5.79 -2.33
C GLU A 63 -6.87 -5.02 -2.64
N THR A 64 -7.04 -3.86 -2.03
CA THR A 64 -8.20 -2.99 -2.29
C THR A 64 -7.75 -1.56 -2.38
N LEU A 65 -8.38 -0.79 -3.28
CA LEU A 65 -8.19 0.65 -3.40
C LEU A 65 -9.57 1.31 -3.53
N GLN A 66 -9.85 2.25 -2.63
CA GLN A 66 -11.02 3.10 -2.67
C GLN A 66 -10.58 4.56 -2.75
N LEU A 67 -10.93 5.21 -3.87
CA LEU A 67 -10.88 6.67 -3.98
C LEU A 67 -12.22 7.21 -3.49
N MET A 68 -12.21 8.07 -2.47
CA MET A 68 -13.40 8.62 -1.85
C MET A 68 -13.68 10.02 -2.41
N GLY A 69 -14.88 10.22 -2.93
CA GLY A 69 -15.30 11.44 -3.60
C GLY A 69 -15.83 11.13 -4.99
N GLU A 70 -16.74 11.97 -5.49
CA GLU A 70 -17.20 11.86 -6.88
C GLU A 70 -16.04 12.22 -7.82
N VAL A 71 -15.24 11.23 -8.21
CA VAL A 71 -14.25 11.34 -9.31
C VAL A 71 -14.95 11.68 -10.66
N VAL A 72 -16.28 11.77 -10.65
CA VAL A 72 -17.17 12.22 -11.73
C VAL A 72 -16.84 13.64 -12.20
N SER A 73 -16.19 14.48 -11.38
CA SER A 73 -15.63 15.75 -11.86
C SER A 73 -14.19 15.95 -11.40
N LYS A 74 -13.29 16.28 -12.33
CA LYS A 74 -11.91 16.74 -12.07
C LYS A 74 -11.85 18.10 -11.32
N SER A 75 -12.93 18.52 -10.69
CA SER A 75 -13.09 19.81 -10.02
C SER A 75 -12.55 19.81 -8.59
N TYR A 76 -12.26 18.63 -8.03
CA TYR A 76 -11.77 18.50 -6.65
C TYR A 76 -10.26 18.69 -6.57
N ARG A 77 -9.83 19.55 -5.66
CA ARG A 77 -8.40 19.83 -5.40
C ARG A 77 -7.75 18.80 -4.47
N HIS A 78 -8.58 18.00 -3.81
CA HIS A 78 -8.18 16.98 -2.87
C HIS A 78 -8.91 15.68 -3.15
N VAL A 79 -8.19 14.57 -3.14
CA VAL A 79 -8.74 13.23 -3.40
C VAL A 79 -8.39 12.32 -2.23
N PRO A 80 -9.31 12.13 -1.26
CA PRO A 80 -9.13 11.16 -0.20
C PRO A 80 -9.07 9.73 -0.75
N TYR A 81 -8.26 8.89 -0.13
CA TYR A 81 -8.13 7.49 -0.50
C TYR A 81 -7.99 6.60 0.73
N GLU A 82 -8.41 5.36 0.57
CA GLU A 82 -8.15 4.25 1.48
C GLU A 82 -7.70 3.05 0.66
N PHE A 83 -6.64 2.37 1.09
CA PHE A 83 -6.25 1.11 0.49
C PHE A 83 -5.81 0.10 1.55
N VAL A 84 -6.03 -1.17 1.22
CA VAL A 84 -5.58 -2.29 2.03
C VAL A 84 -4.48 -3.02 1.26
N ALA A 85 -3.42 -3.36 1.96
CA ALA A 85 -2.32 -4.13 1.40
C ALA A 85 -1.89 -5.26 2.34
N THR A 86 -1.32 -6.34 1.80
CA THR A 86 -0.72 -7.43 2.57
C THR A 86 0.78 -7.53 2.33
N SER A 87 1.53 -8.00 3.31
CA SER A 87 2.97 -8.22 3.17
C SER A 87 3.26 -9.45 2.31
N ASP A 88 4.14 -9.28 1.33
CA ASP A 88 4.74 -10.37 0.55
C ASP A 88 6.10 -10.73 1.18
N THR A 89 6.07 -11.39 2.33
CA THR A 89 7.27 -11.85 3.05
C THR A 89 7.29 -13.37 3.13
N ILE A 90 8.22 -13.99 2.40
CA ILE A 90 8.56 -15.41 2.58
C ILE A 90 9.68 -15.47 3.61
N ASP A 91 9.37 -15.81 4.86
CA ASP A 91 10.41 -16.07 5.85
C ASP A 91 10.97 -17.48 5.61
N THR A 92 12.24 -17.56 5.20
CA THR A 92 12.88 -18.86 4.91
C THR A 92 13.35 -19.52 6.20
N LEU A 93 12.98 -20.79 6.36
CA LEU A 93 13.38 -21.66 7.47
C LEU A 93 14.89 -21.58 7.77
N VAL A 94 15.25 -21.09 8.97
CA VAL A 94 16.61 -21.25 9.51
C VAL A 94 16.78 -22.70 10.01
N VAL A 95 17.57 -23.48 9.29
CA VAL A 95 18.00 -24.81 9.71
C VAL A 95 19.22 -24.67 10.62
N VAL A 96 18.97 -24.61 11.94
CA VAL A 96 19.95 -25.00 12.97
C VAL A 96 19.82 -26.49 13.22
#